data_AF-A0A1E5A289-F1
#
_entry.id   AF-A0A1E5A289-F1
#
_cell.length_a   1.000
_cell.length_b   1.000
_cell.length_c   1.000
_cell.angle_alpha   90.00
_cell.angle_beta   90.00
_cell.angle_gamma   90.00
#
_symmetry.space_group_name_H-M   'P 1'
#
loop_
_entity.id
_entity.type
_entity.pdbx_description
1 polymer ?
#
loop_
_entity_poly.entity_id
_entity_poly.type
_entity_poly.pdbx_seq_one_letter_code
_entity_poly.pdbx_strand_id
1 'polypeptide(L)'
;MALALGLTVTDISARRQLNLPLMGEPADQVMSPRDELAIGRDYMRQIRQHLNLVSDSELNAYIQQLGERLAASQLDPDTPEFTFFVVENPEINAFALPGGFVGINTGLITAANNEAQLASVLAHETAHVLQRHIARLYASQGNTGLKTAATILAAILLGQQSAEAGQAALLTGIAASQQSAINFTRLHEYEADRIGIQLLTDAGYNPQGMVQFFEVLRRRIALSATERMEFLRTHPLTTNRISEARNNASRLANPIGVQDSIDFQIQQIKLKVLHSNDPHAMQVALAQGHISNSEPVRLYGRIVLLLKAGMVEDCLPLVERLNQLLGTHSAVRLLTARVAIANNDSAHAESIYSSLVDIQPDNYPATEQYLAMLSGQRRTDRAQAVIKHYLRNSLNPVPDVYRKYAEVLRQKGRVSAAHEATADYFFSTNDPREAIIQLELALRSVEKQSNEEARISARIMASKNKLRRNY
;
A
#
# COMPACT_ATOMS: atom_id res chain seq x y z
N MET A 1 41.35 36.98 32.30
CA MET A 1 41.22 35.88 31.33
C MET A 1 39.82 35.31 31.45
N ALA A 2 38.90 35.69 30.55
CA ALA A 2 37.57 35.10 30.46
C ALA A 2 37.42 34.57 29.03
N LEU A 3 37.35 33.24 28.89
CA LEU A 3 37.14 32.54 27.63
C LEU A 3 35.63 32.54 27.33
N ALA A 4 35.21 33.17 26.24
CA ALA A 4 33.87 33.02 25.69
C ALA A 4 33.87 31.84 24.70
N LEU A 5 33.19 30.74 25.06
CA LEU A 5 32.87 29.66 24.12
C LEU A 5 31.69 30.12 23.25
N GLY A 6 31.93 30.32 21.96
CA GLY A 6 30.89 30.47 20.96
C GLY A 6 30.31 29.12 20.57
N LEU A 7 29.06 28.85 20.97
CA LEU A 7 28.25 27.77 20.44
C LEU A 7 27.74 28.18 19.06
N THR A 8 28.32 27.63 18.00
CA THR A 8 27.73 27.69 16.66
C THR A 8 26.62 26.66 16.58
N VAL A 9 25.37 27.12 16.69
CA VAL A 9 24.20 26.31 16.30
C VAL A 9 24.22 26.26 14.77
N THR A 10 24.65 25.13 14.21
CA THR A 10 24.46 24.86 12.78
C THR A 10 22.99 24.51 12.57
N ASP A 11 22.27 25.45 11.97
CA ASP A 11 20.89 25.30 11.56
C ASP A 11 20.81 24.34 10.36
N ILE A 12 20.65 23.04 10.62
CA ILE A 12 20.45 22.02 9.58
C ILE A 12 18.95 21.80 9.46
N SER A 13 18.26 22.66 8.71
CA SER A 13 16.99 22.30 8.05
C SER A 13 16.57 23.35 7.04
N ALA A 14 17.38 23.55 6.00
CA ALA A 14 16.85 24.07 4.75
C ALA A 14 15.98 22.96 4.11
N ARG A 15 14.68 22.94 4.42
CA ARG A 15 13.70 22.17 3.63
C ARG A 15 13.85 22.61 2.18
N ARG A 16 14.34 21.73 1.30
CA ARG A 16 14.30 21.98 -0.14
C ARG A 16 12.85 21.86 -0.57
N GLN A 17 12.17 23.00 -0.71
CA GLN A 17 10.80 23.05 -1.18
C GLN A 17 10.77 22.50 -2.61
N LEU A 18 10.10 21.37 -2.83
CA LEU A 18 9.75 20.95 -4.18
C LEU A 18 8.77 21.99 -4.75
N ASN A 19 8.88 22.32 -6.04
CA ASN A 19 7.92 23.19 -6.71
C ASN A 19 6.61 22.41 -6.94
N LEU A 20 5.89 22.16 -5.85
CA LEU A 20 4.56 21.55 -5.86
C LEU A 20 3.54 22.59 -6.37
N PRO A 21 2.52 22.17 -7.12
CA PRO A 21 1.43 23.07 -7.52
C PRO A 21 0.71 23.63 -6.29
N LEU A 22 0.58 24.96 -6.22
CA LEU A 22 -0.15 25.64 -5.15
C LEU A 22 -1.65 25.69 -5.48
N MET A 23 -2.49 25.81 -4.46
CA MET A 23 -3.92 26.10 -4.66
C MET A 23 -4.10 27.43 -5.43
N GLY A 24 -4.91 27.39 -6.50
CA GLY A 24 -5.21 28.53 -7.37
C GLY A 24 -4.60 28.45 -8.78
N GLU A 25 -3.89 27.36 -9.10
CA GLU A 25 -3.35 27.09 -10.43
C GLU A 25 -4.46 26.66 -11.43
N PRO A 26 -4.23 26.70 -12.76
CA PRO A 26 -5.23 26.33 -13.76
C PRO A 26 -5.84 24.93 -13.57
N ALA A 27 -5.11 24.00 -12.93
CA ALA A 27 -5.62 22.68 -12.58
C ALA A 27 -6.78 22.73 -11.58
N ASP A 28 -6.77 23.67 -10.62
CA ASP A 28 -7.81 23.82 -9.61
C ASP A 28 -9.13 24.36 -10.18
N GLN A 29 -9.07 25.06 -11.31
CA GLN A 29 -10.27 25.51 -12.02
C GLN A 29 -11.03 24.34 -12.65
N VAL A 30 -10.37 23.20 -12.85
CA VAL A 30 -10.93 22.02 -13.53
C VAL A 30 -11.17 20.87 -12.58
N MET A 31 -10.32 20.70 -11.56
CA MET A 31 -10.47 19.65 -10.56
C MET A 31 -9.88 20.11 -9.22
N SER A 32 -10.74 20.29 -8.21
CA SER A 32 -10.26 20.61 -6.86
C SER A 32 -9.65 19.37 -6.18
N PRO A 33 -8.82 19.52 -5.13
CA PRO A 33 -8.34 18.39 -4.34
C PRO A 33 -9.47 17.50 -3.79
N ARG A 34 -10.63 18.10 -3.51
CA ARG A 34 -11.82 17.36 -3.06
C ARG A 34 -12.42 16.51 -4.18
N ASP A 35 -12.46 17.04 -5.40
CA ASP A 35 -12.93 16.31 -6.58
C ASP A 35 -11.99 15.16 -6.92
N GLU A 36 -10.67 15.40 -6.87
CA GLU A 36 -9.65 14.34 -7.05
C GLU A 36 -9.86 13.19 -6.09
N LEU A 37 -10.06 13.51 -4.80
CA LEU A 37 -10.31 12.52 -3.78
C LEU A 37 -11.62 11.76 -3.99
N ALA A 38 -12.68 12.44 -4.42
CA ALA A 38 -13.96 11.80 -4.76
C ALA A 38 -13.81 10.82 -5.94
N ILE A 39 -13.14 11.25 -7.01
CA ILE A 39 -12.88 10.43 -8.21
C ILE A 39 -12.01 9.22 -7.86
N GLY A 40 -10.92 9.43 -7.12
CA GLY A 40 -10.03 8.35 -6.67
C GLY A 40 -10.76 7.28 -5.86
N ARG A 41 -11.70 7.69 -5.00
CA ARG A 41 -12.53 6.76 -4.22
C ARG A 41 -13.47 5.94 -5.09
N ASP A 42 -14.09 6.55 -6.11
CA ASP A 42 -14.94 5.83 -7.05
C ASP A 42 -14.14 4.85 -7.91
N TYR A 43 -12.90 5.19 -8.26
CA TYR A 43 -11.97 4.23 -8.87
C TYR A 43 -11.62 3.09 -7.93
N MET A 44 -11.28 3.38 -6.68
CA MET A 44 -10.97 2.34 -5.69
C MET A 44 -12.15 1.39 -5.46
N ARG A 45 -13.39 1.89 -5.48
CA ARG A 45 -14.60 1.07 -5.43
C ARG A 45 -14.64 0.07 -6.59
N GLN A 46 -14.35 0.53 -7.81
CA GLN A 46 -14.36 -0.31 -9.01
C GLN A 46 -13.15 -1.26 -9.05
N ILE A 47 -11.96 -0.81 -8.64
CA ILE A 47 -10.76 -1.64 -8.50
C ILE A 47 -11.01 -2.79 -7.53
N ARG A 48 -11.60 -2.53 -6.35
CA ARG A 48 -11.94 -3.57 -5.39
C ARG A 48 -12.96 -4.60 -5.91
N GLN A 49 -13.75 -4.24 -6.93
CA GLN A 49 -14.74 -5.12 -7.55
C GLN A 49 -14.15 -5.97 -8.69
N HIS A 50 -13.16 -5.44 -9.42
CA HIS A 50 -12.68 -6.05 -10.67
C HIS A 50 -11.26 -6.62 -10.58
N LEU A 51 -10.44 -6.14 -9.63
CA LEU A 51 -9.07 -6.56 -9.45
C LEU A 51 -8.92 -7.41 -8.20
N ASN A 52 -8.01 -8.38 -8.25
CA ASN A 52 -7.64 -9.16 -7.10
C ASN A 52 -6.61 -8.38 -6.26
N LEU A 53 -7.03 -7.82 -5.14
CA LEU A 53 -6.13 -7.12 -4.22
C LEU A 53 -5.52 -8.11 -3.23
N VAL A 54 -4.24 -7.92 -2.92
CA VAL A 54 -3.55 -8.77 -1.93
C VAL A 54 -4.11 -8.50 -0.54
N SER A 55 -4.55 -9.54 0.15
CA SER A 55 -5.10 -9.45 1.51
C SER A 55 -4.06 -9.56 2.63
N ASP A 56 -2.81 -9.88 2.30
CA ASP A 56 -1.71 -10.00 3.26
C ASP A 56 -1.44 -8.65 3.96
N SER A 57 -1.82 -8.56 5.23
CA SER A 57 -1.68 -7.33 6.01
C SER A 57 -0.23 -6.94 6.27
N GLU A 58 0.71 -7.90 6.37
CA GLU A 58 2.13 -7.59 6.56
C GLU A 58 2.70 -6.92 5.31
N LEU A 59 2.36 -7.44 4.12
CA LEU A 59 2.79 -6.85 2.86
C LEU A 59 2.20 -5.45 2.67
N ASN A 60 0.89 -5.32 2.90
CA ASN A 60 0.21 -4.02 2.77
C ASN A 60 0.76 -2.99 3.76
N ALA A 61 1.02 -3.38 5.01
CA ALA A 61 1.63 -2.50 6.01
C ALA A 61 3.05 -2.06 5.59
N TYR A 62 3.87 -2.99 5.08
CA TYR A 62 5.20 -2.66 4.57
C TYR A 62 5.15 -1.67 3.40
N ILE A 63 4.28 -1.90 2.40
CA ILE A 63 4.14 -1.01 1.24
C ILE A 63 3.59 0.36 1.65
N GLN A 64 2.61 0.41 2.56
CA GLN A 64 2.09 1.67 3.10
C GLN A 64 3.19 2.45 3.83
N GLN A 65 3.95 1.80 4.71
CA GLN A 65 5.05 2.44 5.45
C GLN A 65 6.15 2.95 4.52
N LEU A 66 6.51 2.18 3.49
CA LEU A 66 7.50 2.58 2.50
C LEU A 66 7.02 3.84 1.74
N GLY A 67 5.77 3.85 1.30
CA GLY A 67 5.18 4.98 0.60
C GLY A 67 5.05 6.24 1.46
N GLU A 68 4.61 6.10 2.72
CA GLU A 68 4.56 7.19 3.69
C GLU A 68 5.93 7.78 3.97
N ARG A 69 6.96 6.94 4.12
CA ARG A 69 8.35 7.37 4.28
C ARG A 69 8.82 8.21 3.09
N LEU A 70 8.43 7.86 1.86
CA LEU A 70 8.77 8.61 0.65
C LEU A 70 8.03 9.95 0.58
N ALA A 71 6.77 9.99 1.01
CA ALA A 71 5.97 11.22 1.03
C ALA A 71 6.28 12.15 2.22
N ALA A 72 6.97 11.64 3.26
CA ALA A 72 7.18 12.34 4.53
C ALA A 72 7.83 13.73 4.40
N SER A 73 8.73 13.93 3.42
CA SER A 73 9.39 15.23 3.22
C SER A 73 8.46 16.32 2.65
N GLN A 74 7.27 15.93 2.17
CA GLN A 74 6.30 16.80 1.48
C GLN A 74 4.95 16.87 2.21
N LEU A 75 4.91 16.56 3.51
CA LEU A 75 3.69 16.65 4.31
C LEU A 75 3.37 18.13 4.60
N ASP A 76 2.52 18.71 3.76
CA ASP A 76 1.84 19.99 3.96
C ASP A 76 0.33 19.76 4.10
N PRO A 77 -0.45 20.71 4.67
CA PRO A 77 -1.90 20.56 4.87
C PRO A 77 -2.70 20.24 3.59
N ASP A 78 -2.14 20.58 2.43
CA ASP A 78 -2.74 20.42 1.12
C ASP A 78 -2.32 19.11 0.43
N THR A 79 -1.37 18.38 1.02
CA THR A 79 -0.92 17.08 0.53
C THR A 79 -2.02 16.03 0.80
N PRO A 80 -2.44 15.25 -0.21
CA PRO A 80 -3.45 14.22 0.00
C PRO A 80 -2.91 13.14 0.95
N GLU A 81 -3.81 12.53 1.71
CA GLU A 81 -3.50 11.30 2.44
C GLU A 81 -3.23 10.17 1.46
N PHE A 82 -2.05 9.56 1.56
CA PHE A 82 -1.66 8.49 0.64
C PHE A 82 -2.19 7.14 1.11
N THR A 83 -2.77 6.39 0.17
CA THR A 83 -3.16 5.00 0.36
C THR A 83 -2.44 4.15 -0.68
N PHE A 84 -1.52 3.32 -0.22
CA PHE A 84 -0.81 2.38 -1.07
C PHE A 84 -1.48 1.01 -0.99
N PHE A 85 -1.64 0.34 -2.13
CA PHE A 85 -2.27 -0.98 -2.17
C PHE A 85 -1.61 -1.91 -3.18
N VAL A 86 -1.65 -3.21 -2.90
CA VAL A 86 -1.02 -4.23 -3.74
C VAL A 86 -2.06 -4.99 -4.55
N VAL A 87 -1.83 -5.09 -5.85
CA VAL A 87 -2.63 -5.89 -6.79
C VAL A 87 -1.91 -7.21 -7.05
N GLU A 88 -2.64 -8.31 -6.93
CA GLU A 88 -2.15 -9.65 -7.23
C GLU A 88 -2.03 -9.84 -8.75
N ASN A 89 -0.87 -9.49 -9.30
CA ASN A 89 -0.61 -9.53 -10.73
C ASN A 89 0.90 -9.73 -10.97
N PRO A 90 1.31 -10.78 -11.73
CA PRO A 90 2.72 -11.06 -11.99
C PRO A 90 3.39 -10.05 -12.94
N GLU A 91 2.61 -9.19 -13.61
CA GLU A 91 3.15 -8.13 -14.46
C GLU A 91 3.89 -7.07 -13.63
N ILE A 92 4.97 -6.53 -14.20
CA ILE A 92 5.65 -5.37 -13.62
C ILE A 92 4.83 -4.14 -13.95
N ASN A 93 4.10 -3.64 -12.95
CA ASN A 93 3.34 -2.41 -13.06
C ASN A 93 3.15 -1.71 -11.71
N ALA A 94 2.92 -0.40 -11.78
CA ALA A 94 2.46 0.47 -10.71
C ALA A 94 1.69 1.64 -11.34
N PHE A 95 0.82 2.28 -10.57
CA PHE A 95 0.01 3.39 -11.08
C PHE A 95 -0.50 4.28 -9.95
N ALA A 96 -0.57 5.58 -10.20
CA ALA A 96 -1.23 6.56 -9.34
C ALA A 96 -2.67 6.87 -9.79
N LEU A 97 -3.56 7.09 -8.82
CA LEU A 97 -4.91 7.63 -9.03
C LEU A 97 -5.02 9.01 -8.38
N PRO A 98 -6.00 9.84 -8.81
CA PRO A 98 -6.30 11.09 -8.14
C PRO A 98 -6.58 10.88 -6.65
N GLY A 99 -6.19 11.86 -5.82
CA GLY A 99 -6.53 11.84 -4.39
C GLY A 99 -5.67 10.93 -3.50
N GLY A 100 -4.48 10.53 -3.94
CA GLY A 100 -3.48 9.88 -3.07
C GLY A 100 -3.44 8.36 -3.13
N PHE A 101 -4.17 7.71 -4.04
CA PHE A 101 -4.13 6.25 -4.14
C PHE A 101 -3.02 5.81 -5.10
N VAL A 102 -2.17 4.88 -4.65
CA VAL A 102 -1.07 4.33 -5.46
C VAL A 102 -1.13 2.81 -5.43
N GLY A 103 -1.28 2.20 -6.60
CA GLY A 103 -1.31 0.76 -6.79
C GLY A 103 0.03 0.22 -7.25
N ILE A 104 0.40 -0.96 -6.76
CA ILE A 104 1.60 -1.69 -7.17
C ILE A 104 1.28 -3.17 -7.39
N ASN A 105 1.83 -3.76 -8.44
CA ASN A 105 1.65 -5.19 -8.74
C ASN A 105 2.68 -6.06 -8.00
N THR A 106 2.30 -7.29 -7.61
CA THR A 106 3.21 -8.28 -7.01
C THR A 106 4.41 -8.61 -7.90
N GLY A 107 4.24 -8.57 -9.22
CA GLY A 107 5.30 -8.70 -10.22
C GLY A 107 6.41 -7.66 -10.08
N LEU A 108 6.06 -6.40 -9.79
CA LEU A 108 7.04 -5.34 -9.60
C LEU A 108 7.90 -5.57 -8.34
N ILE A 109 7.25 -5.93 -7.24
CA ILE A 109 7.91 -6.19 -5.95
C ILE A 109 8.91 -7.35 -6.06
N THR A 110 8.54 -8.40 -6.79
CA THR A 110 9.40 -9.57 -7.01
C THR A 110 10.50 -9.34 -8.05
N ALA A 111 10.34 -8.37 -8.95
CA ALA A 111 11.32 -8.00 -9.96
C ALA A 111 12.39 -7.01 -9.48
N ALA A 112 12.12 -6.22 -8.44
CA ALA A 112 13.09 -5.31 -7.84
C ALA A 112 14.26 -6.09 -7.23
N ASN A 113 15.51 -5.69 -7.48
CA ASN A 113 16.68 -6.40 -6.93
C ASN A 113 17.04 -5.94 -5.52
N ASN A 114 16.60 -4.75 -5.13
CA ASN A 114 16.87 -4.12 -3.85
C ASN A 114 15.72 -3.17 -3.49
N GLU A 115 15.69 -2.72 -2.24
CA GLU A 115 14.59 -1.90 -1.72
C GLU A 115 14.58 -0.51 -2.37
N ALA A 116 15.76 0.05 -2.68
CA ALA A 116 15.88 1.33 -3.37
C ALA A 116 15.24 1.33 -4.77
N GLN A 117 15.30 0.20 -5.50
CA GLN A 117 14.63 0.04 -6.78
C GLN A 117 13.10 0.02 -6.61
N LEU A 118 12.57 -0.73 -5.64
CA LEU A 118 11.14 -0.74 -5.33
C LEU A 118 10.66 0.66 -4.90
N ALA A 119 11.38 1.28 -3.96
CA ALA A 119 11.10 2.61 -3.46
C ALA A 119 11.13 3.67 -4.58
N SER A 120 12.01 3.52 -5.57
CA SER A 120 12.10 4.46 -6.69
C SER A 120 10.84 4.50 -7.56
N VAL A 121 10.18 3.34 -7.76
CA VAL A 121 8.92 3.28 -8.50
C VAL A 121 7.80 3.90 -7.67
N LEU A 122 7.71 3.58 -6.38
CA LEU A 122 6.72 4.22 -5.51
C LEU A 122 6.93 5.74 -5.43
N ALA A 123 8.18 6.20 -5.36
CA ALA A 123 8.52 7.63 -5.37
C ALA A 123 8.09 8.32 -6.67
N HIS A 124 8.25 7.63 -7.81
CA HIS A 124 7.76 8.08 -9.11
C HIS A 124 6.23 8.24 -9.13
N GLU A 125 5.49 7.24 -8.68
CA GLU A 125 4.03 7.31 -8.59
C GLU A 125 3.55 8.38 -7.58
N THR A 126 4.22 8.50 -6.44
CA THR A 126 3.98 9.58 -5.47
C THR A 126 4.21 10.95 -6.11
N ALA A 127 5.25 11.10 -6.94
CA ALA A 127 5.50 12.34 -7.67
C ALA A 127 4.36 12.67 -8.66
N HIS A 128 3.76 11.67 -9.32
CA HIS A 128 2.57 11.89 -10.15
C HIS A 128 1.39 12.47 -9.38
N VAL A 129 1.15 11.97 -8.16
CA VAL A 129 0.09 12.48 -7.28
C VAL A 129 0.42 13.90 -6.81
N LEU A 130 1.63 14.12 -6.27
CA LEU A 130 2.04 15.41 -5.72
C LEU A 130 2.02 16.52 -6.78
N GLN A 131 2.43 16.19 -8.01
CA GLN A 131 2.35 17.11 -9.14
C GLN A 131 0.97 17.17 -9.78
N ARG A 132 -0.02 16.43 -9.27
CA ARG A 132 -1.40 16.45 -9.77
C ARG A 132 -1.44 16.25 -11.30
N HIS A 133 -0.59 15.36 -11.81
CA HIS A 133 -0.40 15.15 -13.26
C HIS A 133 -1.72 14.77 -13.95
N ILE A 134 -2.58 14.02 -13.26
CA ILE A 134 -3.91 13.67 -13.76
C ILE A 134 -4.78 14.93 -13.85
N ALA A 135 -4.91 15.73 -12.79
CA ALA A 135 -5.69 16.98 -12.84
C ALA A 135 -5.20 17.96 -13.93
N ARG A 136 -3.87 18.11 -14.08
CA ARG A 136 -3.28 18.94 -15.15
C ARG A 136 -3.58 18.40 -16.54
N LEU A 137 -3.58 17.08 -16.71
CA LEU A 137 -3.96 16.44 -17.97
C LEU A 137 -5.43 16.74 -18.31
N TYR A 138 -6.35 16.68 -17.35
CA TYR A 138 -7.74 17.07 -17.56
C TYR A 138 -7.88 18.53 -17.97
N ALA A 139 -7.19 19.43 -17.26
CA ALA A 139 -7.23 20.86 -17.56
C ALA A 139 -6.78 21.16 -18.99
N SER A 140 -5.78 20.42 -19.49
CA SER A 140 -5.27 20.56 -20.86
C SER A 140 -6.23 20.06 -21.95
N GLN A 141 -7.20 19.19 -21.62
CA GLN A 141 -8.14 18.60 -22.59
C GLN A 141 -9.48 19.36 -22.72
N GLY A 142 -9.72 20.37 -21.87
CA GLY A 142 -10.95 21.17 -21.88
C GLY A 142 -12.15 20.49 -21.20
N ASN A 143 -13.36 21.01 -21.43
CA ASN A 143 -14.61 20.70 -20.71
C ASN A 143 -15.18 19.26 -20.93
N THR A 144 -14.33 18.27 -21.18
CA THR A 144 -14.69 16.85 -21.35
C THR A 144 -14.46 16.00 -20.09
N GLY A 145 -14.25 16.63 -18.92
CA GLY A 145 -13.74 15.99 -17.71
C GLY A 145 -14.40 14.66 -17.31
N LEU A 146 -15.74 14.53 -17.40
CA LEU A 146 -16.40 13.26 -17.05
C LEU A 146 -16.01 12.09 -17.98
N LYS A 147 -15.77 12.35 -19.27
CA LYS A 147 -15.34 11.33 -20.24
C LYS A 147 -13.89 10.91 -19.98
N THR A 148 -13.02 11.88 -19.69
CA THR A 148 -11.61 11.64 -19.35
C THR A 148 -11.47 10.78 -18.10
N ALA A 149 -12.38 10.92 -17.13
CA ALA A 149 -12.42 10.07 -15.93
C ALA A 149 -12.80 8.62 -16.21
N ALA A 150 -13.84 8.37 -17.00
CA ALA A 150 -14.17 7.01 -17.38
C ALA A 150 -13.01 6.35 -18.17
N THR A 151 -12.33 7.14 -19.02
CA THR A 151 -11.21 6.65 -19.83
C THR A 151 -9.98 6.27 -19.00
N ILE A 152 -9.61 7.08 -18.00
CA ILE A 152 -8.47 6.75 -17.12
C ILE A 152 -8.73 5.47 -16.34
N LEU A 153 -9.92 5.31 -15.78
CA LEU A 153 -10.25 4.07 -15.11
C LEU A 153 -10.24 2.87 -16.06
N ALA A 154 -10.79 3.03 -17.25
CA ALA A 154 -10.82 1.98 -18.25
C ALA A 154 -9.40 1.53 -18.62
N ALA A 155 -8.46 2.44 -18.86
CA ALA A 155 -7.10 2.02 -19.20
C ALA A 155 -6.28 1.49 -17.99
N ILE A 156 -6.58 1.89 -16.75
CA ILE A 156 -6.06 1.18 -15.55
C ILE A 156 -6.58 -0.26 -15.52
N LEU A 157 -7.90 -0.46 -15.63
CA LEU A 157 -8.51 -1.79 -15.58
C LEU A 157 -8.05 -2.68 -16.74
N LEU A 158 -7.89 -2.12 -17.94
CA LEU A 158 -7.35 -2.83 -19.10
C LEU A 158 -5.86 -3.16 -18.93
N GLY A 159 -5.06 -2.27 -18.34
CA GLY A 159 -3.66 -2.53 -18.03
C GLY A 159 -3.45 -3.60 -16.93
N GLN A 160 -4.50 -3.99 -16.24
CA GLN A 160 -4.46 -5.08 -15.27
C GLN A 160 -4.87 -6.43 -15.88
N GLN A 161 -5.27 -6.46 -17.15
CA GLN A 161 -5.57 -7.69 -17.89
C GLN A 161 -4.29 -8.30 -18.48
N SER A 162 -4.31 -9.61 -18.77
CA SER A 162 -3.17 -10.28 -19.41
C SER A 162 -2.85 -9.69 -20.79
N ALA A 163 -1.61 -9.90 -21.26
CA ALA A 163 -1.16 -9.41 -22.56
C ALA A 163 -2.06 -9.87 -23.72
N GLU A 164 -2.63 -11.07 -23.62
CA GLU A 164 -3.56 -11.67 -24.59
C GLU A 164 -4.93 -10.98 -24.58
N ALA A 165 -5.48 -10.71 -23.40
CA ALA A 165 -6.74 -9.99 -23.25
C ALA A 165 -6.60 -8.52 -23.70
N GLY A 166 -5.46 -7.89 -23.42
CA GLY A 166 -5.12 -6.55 -23.90
C GLY A 166 -4.97 -6.46 -25.42
N GLN A 167 -4.39 -7.48 -26.08
CA GLN A 167 -4.30 -7.55 -27.55
C GLN A 167 -5.66 -7.64 -28.23
N ALA A 168 -6.59 -8.44 -27.69
CA ALA A 168 -7.96 -8.53 -28.22
C ALA A 168 -8.69 -7.18 -28.12
N ALA A 169 -8.49 -6.44 -27.03
CA ALA A 169 -9.06 -5.09 -26.87
C ALA A 169 -8.41 -4.06 -27.82
N LEU A 170 -7.11 -4.16 -28.11
CA LEU A 170 -6.37 -3.31 -29.05
C LEU A 170 -6.88 -3.40 -30.49
N LEU A 171 -7.27 -4.60 -30.94
CA LEU A 171 -7.80 -4.82 -32.28
C LEU A 171 -9.15 -4.12 -32.53
N THR A 172 -9.87 -3.74 -31.47
CA THR A 172 -11.18 -3.06 -31.59
C THR A 172 -11.08 -1.54 -31.75
N GLY A 173 -9.87 -0.96 -31.73
CA GLY A 173 -9.64 0.49 -31.84
C GLY A 173 -10.04 1.32 -30.60
N ILE A 174 -10.88 0.75 -29.73
CA ILE A 174 -11.32 1.33 -28.46
C ILE A 174 -10.15 1.46 -27.47
N ALA A 175 -9.18 0.55 -27.48
CA ALA A 175 -8.02 0.66 -26.58
C ALA A 175 -6.95 1.65 -27.08
N ALA A 176 -6.79 1.87 -28.38
CA ALA A 176 -5.77 2.79 -28.91
C ALA A 176 -6.07 4.27 -28.57
N SER A 177 -7.35 4.66 -28.61
CA SER A 177 -7.81 6.00 -28.22
C SER A 177 -7.85 6.22 -26.70
N GLN A 178 -7.97 5.15 -25.91
CA GLN A 178 -7.95 5.23 -24.44
C GLN A 178 -6.54 5.12 -23.86
N GLN A 179 -5.63 4.40 -24.53
CA GLN A 179 -4.22 4.34 -24.16
C GLN A 179 -3.55 5.71 -24.21
N SER A 180 -3.85 6.49 -25.26
CA SER A 180 -3.33 7.85 -25.42
C SER A 180 -3.84 8.83 -24.34
N ALA A 181 -4.89 8.47 -23.60
CA ALA A 181 -5.46 9.31 -22.55
C ALA A 181 -4.82 9.10 -21.16
N ILE A 182 -4.04 8.03 -20.93
CA ILE A 182 -3.26 7.81 -19.70
C ILE A 182 -1.76 7.98 -19.94
N ASN A 183 -1.30 7.98 -21.19
CA ASN A 183 0.09 8.34 -21.48
C ASN A 183 0.38 9.71 -20.91
N PHE A 184 1.13 9.74 -19.80
CA PHE A 184 1.62 11.00 -19.27
C PHE A 184 2.49 11.64 -20.35
N THR A 185 2.35 12.97 -20.46
CA THR A 185 3.17 13.69 -21.42
C THR A 185 4.64 13.44 -21.09
N ARG A 186 5.52 13.47 -22.10
CA ARG A 186 6.97 13.34 -21.87
C ARG A 186 7.46 14.30 -20.77
N LEU A 187 6.88 15.50 -20.70
CA LEU A 187 7.19 16.50 -19.67
C LEU A 187 6.80 16.02 -18.26
N HIS A 188 5.62 15.44 -18.09
CA HIS A 188 5.19 14.88 -16.80
C HIS A 188 6.11 13.75 -16.33
N GLU A 189 6.57 12.90 -17.25
CA GLU A 189 7.49 11.81 -16.91
C GLU A 189 8.86 12.33 -16.44
N TYR A 190 9.46 13.31 -17.13
CA TYR A 190 10.71 13.93 -16.66
C TYR A 190 10.55 14.64 -15.31
N GLU A 191 9.39 15.28 -15.11
CA GLU A 191 9.07 15.93 -13.85
C GLU A 191 8.92 14.92 -12.70
N ALA A 192 8.20 13.81 -12.94
CA ALA A 192 8.05 12.71 -11.99
C ALA A 192 9.38 12.02 -11.69
N ASP A 193 10.23 11.76 -12.69
CA ASP A 193 11.57 11.19 -12.50
C ASP A 193 12.40 12.10 -11.58
N ARG A 194 12.44 13.41 -11.86
CA ARG A 194 13.23 14.38 -11.08
C ARG A 194 12.75 14.49 -9.63
N ILE A 195 11.44 14.61 -9.41
CA ILE A 195 10.86 14.73 -8.07
C ILE A 195 10.97 13.39 -7.34
N GLY A 196 10.68 12.27 -7.99
CA GLY A 196 10.82 10.93 -7.44
C GLY A 196 12.24 10.63 -6.96
N ILE A 197 13.28 11.02 -7.72
CA ILE A 197 14.67 10.90 -7.26
C ILE A 197 14.94 11.75 -6.01
N GLN A 198 14.36 12.95 -5.92
CA GLN A 198 14.48 13.79 -4.72
C GLN A 198 13.78 13.14 -3.51
N LEU A 199 12.53 12.67 -3.67
CA LEU A 199 11.81 11.94 -2.61
C LEU A 199 12.58 10.70 -2.14
N LEU A 200 13.15 9.94 -3.08
CA LEU A 200 13.98 8.78 -2.79
C LEU A 200 15.21 9.16 -1.95
N THR A 201 15.85 10.27 -2.30
CA THR A 201 17.01 10.81 -1.58
C THR A 201 16.62 11.29 -0.18
N ASP A 202 15.52 12.03 -0.05
CA ASP A 202 15.01 12.56 1.21
C ASP A 202 14.63 11.44 2.19
N ALA A 203 14.09 10.33 1.67
CA ALA A 203 13.80 9.13 2.43
C ALA A 203 15.07 8.33 2.84
N GLY A 204 16.25 8.75 2.36
CA GLY A 204 17.55 8.17 2.66
C GLY A 204 17.99 7.05 1.72
N TYR A 205 17.21 6.71 0.70
CA TYR A 205 17.56 5.66 -0.26
C TYR A 205 18.60 6.13 -1.28
N ASN A 206 19.24 5.16 -1.95
CA ASN A 206 20.20 5.46 -3.00
C ASN A 206 19.48 6.04 -4.24
N PRO A 207 19.82 7.28 -4.69
CA PRO A 207 19.20 7.90 -5.85
C PRO A 207 19.36 7.10 -7.15
N GLN A 208 20.38 6.24 -7.22
CA GLN A 208 20.61 5.34 -8.37
C GLN A 208 19.58 4.22 -8.48
N GLY A 209 18.75 3.99 -7.45
CA GLY A 209 17.69 2.97 -7.46
C GLY A 209 16.78 3.10 -8.68
N MET A 210 16.38 4.33 -9.04
CA MET A 210 15.54 4.59 -10.22
C MET A 210 16.24 4.17 -11.53
N VAL A 211 17.49 4.59 -11.70
CA VAL A 211 18.28 4.27 -12.89
C VAL A 211 18.49 2.76 -13.01
N GLN A 212 18.79 2.09 -11.90
CA GLN A 212 18.97 0.65 -11.86
C GLN A 212 17.67 -0.09 -12.20
N PHE A 213 16.52 0.40 -11.75
CA PHE A 213 15.23 -0.19 -12.07
C PHE A 213 14.88 -0.02 -13.56
N PHE A 214 15.16 1.14 -14.17
CA PHE A 214 15.04 1.30 -15.63
C PHE A 214 15.87 0.29 -16.41
N GLU A 215 17.06 -0.07 -15.93
CA GLU A 215 17.87 -1.12 -16.54
C GLU A 215 17.26 -2.52 -16.35
N VAL A 216 16.56 -2.79 -15.24
CA VAL A 216 15.75 -4.02 -15.07
C VAL A 216 14.67 -4.09 -16.12
N LEU A 217 13.91 -3.00 -16.31
CA LEU A 217 12.88 -2.91 -17.34
C LEU A 217 13.49 -3.16 -18.73
N ARG A 218 14.57 -2.45 -19.08
CA ARG A 218 15.22 -2.60 -20.39
C ARG A 218 15.67 -4.03 -20.67
N ARG A 219 16.26 -4.72 -19.68
CA ARG A 219 16.67 -6.12 -19.83
C ARG A 219 15.48 -7.04 -20.08
N ARG A 220 14.35 -6.84 -19.39
CA ARG A 220 13.15 -7.66 -19.61
C ARG A 220 12.53 -7.44 -20.98
N ILE A 221 12.49 -6.20 -21.48
CA ILE A 221 12.05 -5.91 -22.87
C ILE A 221 12.91 -6.67 -23.88
N ALA A 222 14.24 -6.67 -23.70
CA ALA A 222 15.15 -7.33 -24.63
C ALA A 222 14.94 -8.85 -24.68
N LEU A 223 14.48 -9.46 -23.58
CA LEU A 223 14.21 -10.89 -23.48
C LEU A 223 12.80 -11.27 -23.98
N SER A 224 11.86 -10.32 -24.03
CA SER A 224 10.47 -10.56 -24.45
C SER A 224 10.03 -9.58 -25.54
N ALA A 225 10.40 -9.88 -26.79
CA ALA A 225 10.10 -9.03 -27.96
C ALA A 225 8.58 -8.89 -28.25
N THR A 226 7.76 -9.80 -27.71
CA THR A 226 6.31 -9.86 -27.93
C THR A 226 5.51 -9.17 -26.82
N GLU A 227 6.08 -9.06 -25.61
CA GLU A 227 5.43 -8.49 -24.43
C GLU A 227 5.96 -7.06 -24.17
N ARG A 228 5.34 -6.08 -24.83
CA ARG A 228 5.50 -4.69 -24.38
C ARG A 228 4.87 -4.58 -22.98
N MET A 229 5.71 -4.62 -21.96
CA MET A 229 5.36 -4.52 -20.53
C MET A 229 4.37 -3.38 -20.29
N GLU A 230 3.36 -3.63 -19.48
CA GLU A 230 2.28 -2.67 -19.26
C GLU A 230 2.77 -1.35 -18.65
N PHE A 231 3.71 -1.40 -17.69
CA PHE A 231 4.32 -0.19 -17.11
C PHE A 231 4.86 0.77 -18.17
N LEU A 232 5.40 0.25 -19.28
CA LEU A 232 5.95 1.08 -20.36
C LEU A 232 4.89 1.61 -21.33
N ARG A 233 3.67 1.07 -21.26
CA ARG A 233 2.54 1.61 -22.01
C ARG A 233 2.03 2.89 -21.36
N THR A 234 1.99 2.96 -20.03
CA THR A 234 1.62 4.16 -19.27
C THR A 234 2.80 5.12 -19.04
N HIS A 235 4.02 4.58 -18.86
CA HIS A 235 5.27 5.33 -18.62
C HIS A 235 6.35 5.01 -19.68
N PRO A 236 6.32 5.64 -20.87
CA PRO A 236 7.27 5.33 -21.93
C PRO A 236 8.73 5.60 -21.51
N LEU A 237 9.54 4.55 -21.45
CA LEU A 237 10.95 4.63 -21.12
C LEU A 237 11.78 4.92 -22.37
N THR A 238 12.46 6.07 -22.39
CA THR A 238 13.33 6.50 -23.50
C THR A 238 14.78 6.61 -23.05
N THR A 239 15.72 6.49 -24.00
CA THR A 239 17.16 6.69 -23.72
C THR A 239 17.45 8.05 -23.09
N ASN A 240 16.71 9.09 -23.48
CA ASN A 240 16.85 10.44 -22.94
C ASN A 240 16.41 10.50 -21.46
N ARG A 241 15.29 9.87 -21.09
CA ARG A 241 14.86 9.75 -19.69
C ARG A 241 15.88 9.03 -18.82
N ILE A 242 16.42 7.89 -19.29
CA ILE A 242 17.45 7.16 -18.54
C ILE A 242 18.69 8.05 -18.33
N SER A 243 19.09 8.80 -19.37
CA SER A 243 20.25 9.69 -19.31
C SER A 243 20.02 10.86 -18.34
N GLU A 244 18.84 11.46 -18.35
CA GLU A 244 18.48 12.55 -17.43
C GLU A 244 18.35 12.05 -15.99
N ALA A 245 17.67 10.93 -15.75
CA ALA A 245 17.58 10.30 -14.44
C ALA A 245 18.98 9.98 -13.87
N ARG A 246 19.89 9.48 -14.72
CA ARG A 246 21.29 9.25 -14.35
C ARG A 246 22.02 10.54 -13.95
N ASN A 247 21.82 11.63 -14.69
CA ASN A 247 22.38 12.94 -14.39
C ASN A 247 21.78 13.57 -13.11
N ASN A 248 20.51 13.31 -12.81
CA ASN A 248 19.85 13.78 -11.59
C ASN A 248 20.35 12.98 -10.38
N ALA A 249 20.39 11.65 -10.49
CA ALA A 249 20.87 10.77 -9.42
C ALA A 249 22.35 10.98 -9.09
N SER A 250 23.20 11.29 -10.07
CA SER A 250 24.63 11.57 -9.82
C SER A 250 24.88 12.87 -9.06
N ARG A 251 23.97 13.86 -9.20
CA ARG A 251 24.05 15.15 -8.50
C ARG A 251 23.65 15.09 -7.03
N LEU A 252 22.86 14.09 -6.64
CA LEU A 252 22.31 13.92 -5.29
C LEU A 252 23.08 12.88 -4.45
N ALA A 253 24.36 12.68 -4.77
CA ALA A 253 25.19 11.56 -4.33
C ALA A 253 25.00 11.17 -2.84
N ASN A 254 24.28 10.07 -2.63
CA ASN A 254 24.31 9.24 -1.43
C ASN A 254 24.65 7.80 -1.86
N PRO A 255 25.95 7.49 -2.08
CA PRO A 255 26.37 6.27 -2.77
C PRO A 255 26.07 4.99 -1.98
N ILE A 256 25.91 5.09 -0.65
CA ILE A 256 25.59 3.94 0.19
C ILE A 256 24.06 3.76 0.26
N GLY A 257 23.31 4.86 0.45
CA GLY A 257 21.86 4.78 0.72
C GLY A 257 21.52 3.94 1.96
N VAL A 258 20.25 3.90 2.34
CA VAL A 258 19.75 2.90 3.29
C VAL A 258 19.93 1.51 2.67
N GLN A 259 20.50 0.58 3.44
CA GLN A 259 20.62 -0.83 3.06
C GLN A 259 19.23 -1.48 3.01
N ASP A 260 19.08 -2.51 2.19
CA ASP A 260 17.83 -3.26 2.08
C ASP A 260 17.34 -3.70 3.46
N SER A 261 16.13 -3.27 3.82
CA SER A 261 15.49 -3.68 5.05
C SER A 261 15.23 -5.19 5.06
N ILE A 262 15.28 -5.79 6.24
CA ILE A 262 14.86 -7.19 6.42
C ILE A 262 13.38 -7.34 6.04
N ASP A 263 12.55 -6.33 6.30
CA ASP A 263 11.14 -6.32 5.88
C ASP A 263 10.99 -6.45 4.36
N PHE A 264 11.71 -5.66 3.56
CA PHE A 264 11.73 -5.79 2.11
C PHE A 264 12.08 -7.22 1.68
N GLN A 265 13.18 -7.76 2.20
CA GLN A 265 13.67 -9.08 1.83
C GLN A 265 12.68 -10.19 2.22
N ILE A 266 12.05 -10.07 3.41
CA ILE A 266 11.02 -11.00 3.90
C ILE A 266 9.75 -10.93 3.03
N GLN A 267 9.25 -9.73 2.74
CA GLN A 267 8.05 -9.57 1.92
C GLN A 267 8.29 -10.09 0.49
N GLN A 268 9.46 -9.80 -0.09
CA GLN A 268 9.82 -10.28 -1.40
C GLN A 268 9.94 -11.82 -1.44
N ILE A 269 10.65 -12.43 -0.49
CA ILE A 269 10.80 -13.90 -0.48
C ILE A 269 9.46 -14.59 -0.24
N LYS A 270 8.61 -14.02 0.63
CA LYS A 270 7.25 -14.51 0.89
C LYS A 270 6.45 -14.54 -0.42
N LEU A 271 6.43 -13.45 -1.19
CA LEU A 271 5.75 -13.42 -2.49
C LEU A 271 6.31 -14.43 -3.48
N LYS A 272 7.65 -14.51 -3.63
CA LYS A 272 8.31 -15.48 -4.51
C LYS A 272 7.93 -16.92 -4.17
N VAL A 273 7.86 -17.26 -2.88
CA VAL A 273 7.46 -18.59 -2.40
C VAL A 273 5.98 -18.86 -2.64
N LEU A 274 5.10 -17.91 -2.28
CA LEU A 274 3.66 -18.09 -2.40
C LEU A 274 3.20 -18.25 -3.85
N HIS A 275 3.88 -17.57 -4.80
CA HIS A 275 3.58 -17.63 -6.23
C HIS A 275 4.49 -18.58 -7.03
N SER A 276 5.31 -19.39 -6.36
CA SER A 276 6.09 -20.40 -7.07
C SER A 276 5.18 -21.47 -7.64
N ASN A 277 5.28 -21.71 -8.96
CA ASN A 277 4.64 -22.82 -9.64
C ASN A 277 5.41 -24.15 -9.47
N ASP A 278 6.65 -24.08 -8.98
CA ASP A 278 7.48 -25.24 -8.65
C ASP A 278 7.99 -25.14 -7.20
N PRO A 279 7.22 -25.69 -6.24
CA PRO A 279 7.62 -25.72 -4.83
C PRO A 279 8.95 -26.44 -4.59
N HIS A 280 9.26 -27.49 -5.36
CA HIS A 280 10.48 -28.27 -5.15
C HIS A 280 11.73 -27.50 -5.61
N ALA A 281 11.69 -26.90 -6.81
CA ALA A 281 12.77 -26.05 -7.27
C ALA A 281 12.98 -24.83 -6.34
N MET A 282 11.89 -24.25 -5.83
CA MET A 282 11.95 -23.17 -4.83
C MET A 282 12.66 -23.63 -3.54
N GLN A 283 12.33 -24.82 -3.04
CA GLN A 283 12.99 -25.38 -1.86
C GLN A 283 14.50 -25.56 -2.08
N VAL A 284 14.90 -26.12 -3.23
CA VAL A 284 16.30 -26.32 -3.60
C VAL A 284 17.04 -24.99 -3.70
N ALA A 285 16.44 -24.00 -4.38
CA ALA A 285 17.04 -22.69 -4.57
C ALA A 285 17.18 -21.90 -3.25
N LEU A 286 16.23 -22.06 -2.32
CA LEU A 286 16.33 -21.56 -0.95
C LEU A 286 17.38 -22.28 -0.12
N ALA A 287 17.59 -23.58 -0.32
CA ALA A 287 18.63 -24.34 0.41
C ALA A 287 20.04 -23.98 -0.07
N GLN A 288 20.21 -23.78 -1.39
CA GLN A 288 21.50 -23.49 -2.03
C GLN A 288 21.88 -22.00 -1.99
N GLY A 289 20.97 -21.12 -1.57
CA GLY A 289 21.22 -19.68 -1.48
C GLY A 289 21.19 -18.93 -2.81
N HIS A 290 20.66 -19.55 -3.86
CA HIS A 290 20.53 -18.93 -5.18
C HIS A 290 19.54 -17.76 -5.22
N ILE A 291 18.58 -17.70 -4.28
CA ILE A 291 17.54 -16.66 -4.24
C ILE A 291 17.89 -15.49 -3.32
N SER A 292 18.62 -15.76 -2.23
CA SER A 292 19.04 -14.74 -1.27
C SER A 292 20.30 -15.16 -0.53
N ASN A 293 21.25 -14.24 -0.38
CA ASN A 293 22.47 -14.48 0.40
C ASN A 293 22.24 -14.41 1.91
N SER A 294 21.09 -13.90 2.36
CA SER A 294 20.74 -13.77 3.79
C SER A 294 20.16 -15.07 4.35
N GLU A 295 20.87 -15.70 5.30
CA GLU A 295 20.39 -16.91 6.01
C GLU A 295 18.98 -16.74 6.61
N PRO A 296 18.68 -15.70 7.42
CA PRO A 296 17.35 -15.58 8.02
C PRO A 296 16.23 -15.43 6.98
N VAL A 297 16.48 -14.76 5.86
CA VAL A 297 15.49 -14.61 4.77
C VAL A 297 15.24 -15.95 4.07
N ARG A 298 16.29 -16.75 3.86
CA ARG A 298 16.13 -18.12 3.32
C ARG A 298 15.34 -19.01 4.28
N LEU A 299 15.64 -18.95 5.58
CA LEU A 299 14.90 -19.70 6.61
C LEU A 299 13.43 -19.29 6.63
N TYR A 300 13.14 -17.97 6.61
CA TYR A 300 11.78 -17.45 6.52
C TYR A 300 11.05 -18.02 5.31
N GLY A 301 11.63 -17.93 4.12
CA GLY A 301 11.04 -18.47 2.89
C GLY A 301 10.79 -19.97 2.95
N ARG A 302 11.72 -20.75 3.53
CA ARG A 302 11.56 -22.21 3.69
C ARG A 302 10.42 -22.56 4.65
N ILE A 303 10.30 -21.85 5.77
CA ILE A 303 9.21 -22.07 6.74
C ILE A 303 7.87 -21.73 6.09
N VAL A 304 7.76 -20.62 5.35
CA VAL A 304 6.53 -20.28 4.61
C VAL A 304 6.16 -21.37 3.60
N LEU A 305 7.15 -21.90 2.87
CA LEU A 305 6.94 -22.97 1.89
C LEU A 305 6.44 -24.27 2.54
N LEU A 306 7.08 -24.69 3.64
CA LEU A 306 6.72 -25.90 4.38
C LEU A 306 5.34 -25.75 5.05
N LEU A 307 5.05 -24.58 5.61
CA LEU A 307 3.76 -24.28 6.21
C LEU A 307 2.64 -24.31 5.17
N LYS A 308 2.88 -23.79 3.95
CA LYS A 308 1.95 -23.91 2.81
C LYS A 308 1.72 -25.38 2.41
N ALA A 309 2.73 -26.23 2.56
CA ALA A 309 2.64 -27.67 2.31
C ALA A 309 2.06 -28.48 3.49
N GLY A 310 1.74 -27.85 4.63
CA GLY A 310 1.26 -28.53 5.84
C GLY A 310 2.33 -29.32 6.60
N MET A 311 3.61 -29.15 6.25
CA MET A 311 4.74 -29.87 6.87
C MET A 311 5.23 -29.13 8.12
N VAL A 312 4.40 -29.15 9.17
CA VAL A 312 4.62 -28.34 10.39
C VAL A 312 5.84 -28.81 11.18
N GLU A 313 6.04 -30.11 11.34
CA GLU A 313 7.19 -30.69 12.07
C GLU A 313 8.54 -30.23 11.49
N ASP A 314 8.64 -30.18 10.15
CA ASP A 314 9.84 -29.71 9.46
C ASP A 314 10.11 -28.21 9.63
N CYS A 315 9.08 -27.44 10.03
CA CYS A 315 9.23 -26.02 10.32
C CYS A 315 9.95 -25.78 11.66
N LEU A 316 9.76 -26.64 12.66
CA LEU A 316 10.21 -26.42 14.04
C LEU A 316 11.71 -26.12 14.18
N PRO A 317 12.64 -26.95 13.64
CA PRO A 317 14.08 -26.64 13.74
C PRO A 317 14.47 -25.37 12.98
N LEU A 318 13.76 -25.05 11.89
CA LEU A 318 14.01 -23.83 11.11
C LEU A 318 13.54 -22.59 11.88
N VAL A 319 12.40 -22.67 12.56
CA VAL A 319 11.86 -21.60 13.41
C VAL A 319 12.78 -21.33 14.59
N GLU A 320 13.32 -22.37 15.24
CA GLU A 320 14.30 -22.21 16.32
C GLU A 320 15.53 -21.45 15.83
N ARG A 321 16.11 -21.89 14.70
CA ARG A 321 17.27 -21.21 14.08
C ARG A 321 16.94 -19.77 13.68
N LEU A 322 15.76 -19.53 13.10
CA LEU A 322 15.34 -18.19 12.71
C LEU A 322 15.16 -17.28 13.93
N ASN A 323 14.63 -17.78 15.03
CA ASN A 323 14.46 -17.01 16.27
C ASN A 323 15.79 -16.67 16.95
N GLN A 324 16.81 -17.52 16.83
CA GLN A 324 18.17 -17.17 17.27
C GLN A 324 18.76 -15.98 16.50
N LEU A 325 18.41 -15.84 15.22
CA LEU A 325 18.93 -14.79 14.34
C LEU A 325 18.11 -13.50 14.40
N LEU A 326 16.78 -13.61 14.43
CA LEU A 326 15.84 -12.48 14.29
C LEU A 326 14.57 -12.62 15.16
N GLY A 327 14.63 -13.30 16.31
CA GLY A 327 13.45 -13.60 17.12
C GLY A 327 12.70 -12.38 17.70
N THR A 328 13.33 -11.20 17.72
CA THR A 328 12.67 -9.95 18.13
C THR A 328 11.93 -9.25 16.99
N HIS A 329 12.21 -9.62 15.73
CA HIS A 329 11.65 -8.98 14.55
C HIS A 329 10.16 -9.35 14.38
N SER A 330 9.29 -8.35 14.20
CA SER A 330 7.83 -8.57 14.22
C SER A 330 7.37 -9.60 13.19
N ALA A 331 7.85 -9.55 11.94
CA ALA A 331 7.50 -10.56 10.92
C ALA A 331 7.92 -12.00 11.31
N VAL A 332 9.05 -12.17 12.00
CA VAL A 332 9.53 -13.49 12.47
C VAL A 332 8.67 -13.99 13.62
N ARG A 333 8.28 -13.10 14.54
CA ARG A 333 7.36 -13.43 15.62
C ARG A 333 5.98 -13.83 15.09
N LEU A 334 5.45 -13.11 14.09
CA LEU A 334 4.20 -13.47 13.42
C LEU A 334 4.29 -14.84 12.75
N LEU A 335 5.38 -15.11 12.01
CA LEU A 335 5.59 -16.43 11.40
C LEU A 335 5.71 -17.54 12.46
N THR A 336 6.42 -17.30 13.56
CA THR A 336 6.54 -18.25 14.69
C THR A 336 5.17 -18.55 15.29
N ALA A 337 4.34 -17.53 15.49
CA ALA A 337 2.98 -17.71 15.99
C ALA A 337 2.10 -18.52 15.02
N ARG A 338 2.22 -18.28 13.69
CA ARG A 338 1.53 -19.09 12.68
C ARG A 338 1.95 -20.56 12.70
N VAL A 339 3.25 -20.84 12.84
CA VAL A 339 3.76 -22.21 12.99
C VAL A 339 3.23 -22.85 14.28
N ALA A 340 3.23 -22.12 15.40
CA ALA A 340 2.67 -22.60 16.66
C ALA A 340 1.17 -22.95 16.54
N ILE A 341 0.37 -22.12 15.85
CA ILE A 341 -1.04 -22.44 15.55
C ILE A 341 -1.16 -23.70 14.71
N ALA A 342 -0.36 -23.84 13.66
CA ALA A 342 -0.38 -25.03 12.81
C ALA A 342 0.08 -26.29 13.58
N ASN A 343 0.91 -26.12 14.62
CA ASN A 343 1.35 -27.16 15.53
C ASN A 343 0.36 -27.43 16.68
N ASN A 344 -0.84 -26.85 16.64
CA ASN A 344 -1.85 -26.90 17.71
C ASN A 344 -1.38 -26.31 19.06
N ASP A 345 -0.31 -25.54 19.09
CA ASP A 345 0.18 -24.82 20.27
C ASP A 345 -0.42 -23.40 20.34
N SER A 346 -1.72 -23.35 20.60
CA SER A 346 -2.45 -22.08 20.72
C SER A 346 -1.99 -21.21 21.87
N ALA A 347 -1.45 -21.81 22.94
CA ALA A 347 -1.00 -21.07 24.12
C ALA A 347 0.26 -20.26 23.81
N HIS A 348 1.22 -20.87 23.12
CA HIS A 348 2.43 -20.18 22.69
C HIS A 348 2.12 -19.11 21.63
N ALA A 349 1.27 -19.42 20.65
CA ALA A 349 0.83 -18.43 19.66
C ALA A 349 0.16 -17.21 20.30
N GLU A 350 -0.74 -17.42 21.27
CA GLU A 350 -1.38 -16.32 22.00
C GLU A 350 -0.38 -15.48 22.78
N SER A 351 0.59 -16.11 23.44
CA SER A 351 1.66 -15.39 24.16
C SER A 351 2.42 -14.44 23.23
N ILE A 352 2.77 -14.92 22.02
CA ILE A 352 3.45 -14.11 21.01
C ILE A 352 2.56 -12.96 20.54
N TYR A 353 1.31 -13.25 20.16
CA TYR A 353 0.39 -12.23 19.65
C TYR A 353 0.04 -11.16 20.69
N SER A 354 -0.28 -11.56 21.93
CA SER A 354 -0.56 -10.62 23.01
C SER A 354 0.64 -9.72 23.25
N SER A 355 1.85 -10.29 23.35
CA SER A 355 3.06 -9.51 23.53
C SER A 355 3.34 -8.56 22.36
N LEU A 356 3.07 -8.96 21.11
CA LEU A 356 3.23 -8.06 19.95
C LEU A 356 2.26 -6.88 20.02
N VAL A 357 0.98 -7.14 20.30
CA VAL A 357 -0.04 -6.09 20.40
C VAL A 357 0.22 -5.17 21.60
N ASP A 358 0.76 -5.67 22.70
CA ASP A 358 1.09 -4.85 23.87
C ASP A 358 2.31 -3.93 23.62
N ILE A 359 3.32 -4.40 22.87
CA ILE A 359 4.54 -3.64 22.56
C ILE A 359 4.33 -2.69 21.37
N GLN A 360 3.54 -3.12 20.38
CA GLN A 360 3.26 -2.37 19.14
C GLN A 360 1.74 -2.29 18.94
N PRO A 361 1.06 -1.42 19.70
CA PRO A 361 -0.41 -1.38 19.75
C PRO A 361 -1.08 -0.88 18.47
N ASP A 362 -0.32 -0.29 17.55
CA ASP A 362 -0.73 0.14 16.22
C ASP A 362 -0.35 -0.87 15.11
N ASN A 363 0.26 -2.00 15.46
CA ASN A 363 0.61 -3.07 14.51
C ASN A 363 -0.64 -3.83 14.08
N TYR A 364 -1.22 -3.41 12.95
CA TYR A 364 -2.41 -4.04 12.38
C TYR A 364 -2.19 -5.52 12.00
N PRO A 365 -1.08 -5.93 11.35
CA PRO A 365 -0.83 -7.35 11.06
C PRO A 365 -0.89 -8.27 12.28
N ALA A 366 -0.28 -7.86 13.40
CA ALA A 366 -0.35 -8.61 14.65
C ALA A 366 -1.77 -8.65 15.22
N THR A 367 -2.46 -7.50 15.19
CA THR A 367 -3.85 -7.38 15.62
C THR A 367 -4.76 -8.30 14.81
N GLU A 368 -4.68 -8.25 13.49
CA GLU A 368 -5.50 -9.08 12.59
C GLU A 368 -5.28 -10.57 12.85
N GLN A 369 -4.03 -11.02 12.91
CA GLN A 369 -3.72 -12.45 13.10
C GLN A 369 -4.17 -12.93 14.48
N TYR A 370 -4.02 -12.10 15.53
CA TYR A 370 -4.56 -12.42 16.85
C TYR A 370 -6.09 -12.53 16.83
N LEU A 371 -6.77 -11.61 16.14
CA LEU A 371 -8.24 -11.63 16.00
C LEU A 371 -8.74 -12.84 15.21
N ALA A 372 -8.00 -13.28 14.18
CA ALA A 372 -8.32 -14.50 13.44
C ALA A 372 -8.26 -15.73 14.37
N MET A 373 -7.21 -15.83 15.19
CA MET A 373 -7.07 -16.90 16.19
C MET A 373 -8.21 -16.88 17.23
N LEU A 374 -8.48 -15.72 17.83
CA LEU A 374 -9.52 -15.57 18.86
C LEU A 374 -10.92 -15.85 18.30
N SER A 375 -11.19 -15.43 17.06
CA SER A 375 -12.46 -15.71 16.37
C SER A 375 -12.63 -17.20 16.09
N GLY A 376 -11.58 -17.89 15.65
CA GLY A 376 -11.59 -19.35 15.47
C GLY A 376 -11.88 -20.11 16.78
N GLN A 377 -11.45 -19.56 17.92
CA GLN A 377 -11.72 -20.08 19.26
C GLN A 377 -13.02 -19.55 19.89
N ARG A 378 -13.81 -18.72 19.18
CA ARG A 378 -15.02 -18.04 19.68
C ARG A 378 -14.82 -17.19 20.94
N ARG A 379 -13.60 -16.67 21.17
CA ARG A 379 -13.24 -15.85 22.34
C ARG A 379 -13.58 -14.37 22.13
N THR A 380 -14.87 -14.08 21.98
CA THR A 380 -15.38 -12.75 21.57
C THR A 380 -15.06 -11.62 22.55
N ASP A 381 -15.01 -11.89 23.87
CA ASP A 381 -14.62 -10.90 24.88
C ASP A 381 -13.19 -10.42 24.70
N ARG A 382 -12.26 -11.36 24.49
CA ARG A 382 -10.85 -11.05 24.27
C ARG A 382 -10.66 -10.35 22.92
N ALA A 383 -11.34 -10.82 21.87
CA ALA A 383 -11.29 -10.19 20.55
C ALA A 383 -11.76 -8.72 20.60
N GLN A 384 -12.87 -8.45 21.31
CA GLN A 384 -13.35 -7.08 21.51
C GLN A 384 -12.35 -6.21 22.27
N ALA A 385 -11.65 -6.75 23.28
CA ALA A 385 -10.64 -6.02 24.02
C ALA A 385 -9.44 -5.64 23.13
N VAL A 386 -8.95 -6.59 22.32
CA VAL A 386 -7.86 -6.37 21.35
C VAL A 386 -8.21 -5.30 20.33
N ILE A 387 -9.42 -5.37 19.74
CA ILE A 387 -9.89 -4.36 18.78
C ILE A 387 -9.94 -2.96 19.42
N LYS A 388 -10.51 -2.85 20.62
CA LYS A 388 -10.60 -1.57 21.32
C LYS A 388 -9.23 -1.02 21.67
N HIS A 389 -8.28 -1.89 22.00
CA HIS A 389 -6.91 -1.50 22.27
C HIS A 389 -6.25 -0.92 21.01
N TYR A 390 -6.35 -1.62 19.87
CA TYR A 390 -5.85 -1.12 18.58
C TYR A 390 -6.49 0.22 18.18
N LEU A 391 -7.82 0.31 18.21
CA LEU A 391 -8.56 1.53 17.83
C LEU A 391 -8.25 2.75 18.72
N ARG A 392 -7.81 2.54 19.97
CA ARG A 392 -7.44 3.63 20.88
C ARG A 392 -6.01 4.14 20.65
N ASN A 393 -5.13 3.29 20.13
CA ASN A 393 -3.71 3.60 19.99
C ASN A 393 -3.30 3.87 18.53
N SER A 394 -4.15 3.54 17.56
CA SER A 394 -3.90 3.82 16.14
C SER A 394 -4.49 5.17 15.75
N LEU A 395 -3.64 6.06 15.22
CA LEU A 395 -4.06 7.36 14.70
C LEU A 395 -4.90 7.23 13.43
N ASN A 396 -4.51 6.32 12.54
CA ASN A 396 -5.20 6.01 11.29
C ASN A 396 -5.46 4.49 11.21
N PRO A 397 -6.54 4.00 11.85
CA PRO A 397 -6.84 2.57 11.89
C PRO A 397 -7.11 2.01 10.50
N VAL A 398 -6.57 0.83 10.20
CA VAL A 398 -6.91 0.11 8.96
C VAL A 398 -8.42 -0.16 8.94
N PRO A 399 -9.16 0.28 7.90
CA PRO A 399 -10.62 0.22 7.89
C PRO A 399 -11.22 -1.16 8.20
N ASP A 400 -10.54 -2.22 7.75
CA ASP A 400 -11.01 -3.60 7.93
C ASP A 400 -11.21 -4.01 9.40
N VAL A 401 -10.51 -3.36 10.34
CA VAL A 401 -10.71 -3.62 11.78
C VAL A 401 -12.16 -3.39 12.22
N TYR A 402 -12.85 -2.42 11.60
CA TYR A 402 -14.24 -2.11 11.91
C TYR A 402 -15.20 -3.21 11.44
N ARG A 403 -14.89 -3.89 10.32
CA ARG A 403 -15.66 -5.06 9.86
C ARG A 403 -15.50 -6.22 10.84
N LYS A 404 -14.26 -6.52 11.25
CA LYS A 404 -13.99 -7.54 12.28
C LYS A 404 -14.68 -7.19 13.61
N TYR A 405 -14.73 -5.90 13.96
CA TYR A 405 -15.44 -5.47 15.17
C TYR A 405 -16.94 -5.69 15.09
N ALA A 406 -17.56 -5.35 13.95
CA ALA A 406 -18.96 -5.61 13.71
C ALA A 406 -19.29 -7.11 13.81
N GLU A 407 -18.43 -7.99 13.30
CA GLU A 407 -18.58 -9.44 13.42
C GLU A 407 -18.54 -9.91 14.88
N VAL A 408 -17.56 -9.47 15.65
CA VAL A 408 -17.46 -9.78 17.09
C VAL A 408 -18.70 -9.29 17.84
N LEU A 409 -19.19 -8.08 17.54
CA LEU A 409 -20.40 -7.53 18.16
C LEU A 409 -21.65 -8.32 17.78
N ARG A 410 -21.79 -8.75 16.52
CA ARG A 410 -22.89 -9.64 16.07
C ARG A 410 -22.87 -10.97 16.81
N GLN A 411 -21.71 -11.61 16.95
CA GLN A 411 -21.57 -12.86 17.69
C GLN A 411 -21.98 -12.73 19.17
N LYS A 412 -21.86 -11.52 19.73
CA LYS A 412 -22.30 -11.19 21.09
C LYS A 412 -23.76 -10.73 21.18
N GLY A 413 -24.52 -10.79 20.09
CA GLY A 413 -25.91 -10.32 20.04
C GLY A 413 -26.08 -8.80 20.09
N ARG A 414 -25.00 -8.02 19.94
CA ARG A 414 -25.03 -6.54 19.99
C ARG A 414 -25.30 -5.94 18.61
N VAL A 415 -26.52 -6.13 18.11
CA VAL A 415 -26.91 -5.79 16.73
C VAL A 415 -26.72 -4.30 16.40
N SER A 416 -27.24 -3.39 17.24
CA SER A 416 -27.09 -1.94 17.05
C SER A 416 -25.61 -1.53 16.93
N ALA A 417 -24.80 -1.91 17.93
CA ALA A 417 -23.39 -1.60 17.94
C ALA A 417 -22.63 -2.19 16.75
N ALA A 418 -23.04 -3.36 16.25
CA ALA A 418 -22.43 -3.95 15.05
C ALA A 418 -22.72 -3.14 13.78
N HIS A 419 -23.94 -2.62 13.65
CA HIS A 419 -24.27 -1.70 12.55
C HIS A 419 -23.48 -0.39 12.67
N GLU A 420 -23.30 0.15 13.87
CA GLU A 420 -22.45 1.33 14.07
C GLU A 420 -20.98 1.08 13.69
N ALA A 421 -20.41 -0.07 14.08
CA ALA A 421 -19.07 -0.46 13.66
C ALA A 421 -18.99 -0.64 12.13
N THR A 422 -20.05 -1.17 11.51
CA THR A 422 -20.13 -1.24 10.04
C THR A 422 -20.21 0.16 9.42
N ALA A 423 -20.88 1.11 10.07
CA ALA A 423 -20.87 2.51 9.65
C ALA A 423 -19.47 3.14 9.76
N ASP A 424 -18.69 2.82 10.81
CA ASP A 424 -17.30 3.27 10.95
C ASP A 424 -16.41 2.78 9.80
N TYR A 425 -16.58 1.53 9.35
CA TYR A 425 -15.93 1.01 8.15
C TYR A 425 -16.26 1.86 6.91
N PHE A 426 -17.54 2.17 6.70
CA PHE A 426 -17.94 2.99 5.56
C PHE A 426 -17.46 4.44 5.69
N PHE A 427 -17.45 5.04 6.88
CA PHE A 427 -16.87 6.38 7.05
C PHE A 427 -15.37 6.39 6.78
N SER A 428 -14.62 5.40 7.26
CA SER A 428 -13.17 5.30 7.02
C SER A 428 -12.82 4.98 5.57
N THR A 429 -13.69 4.28 4.84
CA THR A 429 -13.56 4.11 3.37
C THR A 429 -14.22 5.25 2.58
N ASN A 430 -14.71 6.29 3.26
CA ASN A 430 -15.41 7.46 2.73
C ASN A 430 -16.59 7.10 1.80
N ASP A 431 -17.43 6.18 2.28
CA ASP A 431 -18.77 5.96 1.77
C ASP A 431 -19.82 6.43 2.81
N PRO A 432 -20.01 7.75 2.96
CA PRO A 432 -20.93 8.29 3.97
C PRO A 432 -22.39 7.91 3.72
N ARG A 433 -22.77 7.55 2.48
CA ARG A 433 -24.14 7.14 2.16
C ARG A 433 -24.42 5.75 2.76
N GLU A 434 -23.55 4.80 2.49
CA GLU A 434 -23.64 3.46 3.10
C GLU A 434 -23.49 3.53 4.62
N ALA A 435 -22.62 4.40 5.14
CA ALA A 435 -22.49 4.61 6.58
C ALA A 435 -23.80 5.08 7.23
N ILE A 436 -24.51 6.03 6.60
CA ILE A 436 -25.81 6.51 7.08
C ILE A 436 -26.85 5.38 7.07
N ILE A 437 -26.89 4.56 6.01
CA ILE A 437 -27.79 3.40 5.94
C ILE A 437 -27.53 2.45 7.12
N GLN A 438 -26.25 2.16 7.42
CA GLN A 438 -25.91 1.32 8.56
C GLN A 438 -26.33 1.95 9.89
N LEU A 439 -26.16 3.27 10.08
CA LEU A 439 -26.66 3.94 11.29
C LEU A 439 -28.19 3.90 11.41
N GLU A 440 -28.93 4.00 10.30
CA GLU A 440 -30.38 3.84 10.29
C GLU A 440 -30.81 2.42 10.64
N LEU A 441 -30.06 1.40 10.19
CA LEU A 441 -30.27 0.01 10.61
C LEU A 441 -29.97 -0.18 12.10
N ALA A 442 -28.91 0.45 12.62
CA ALA A 442 -28.60 0.46 14.05
C ALA A 442 -29.78 1.03 14.84
N LEU A 443 -30.29 2.19 14.44
CA LEU A 443 -31.40 2.89 15.10
C LEU A 443 -32.67 2.03 15.19
N ARG A 444 -32.98 1.24 14.15
CA ARG A 444 -34.15 0.33 14.14
C ARG A 444 -34.06 -0.79 15.17
N SER A 445 -32.86 -1.13 15.63
CA SER A 445 -32.60 -2.22 16.57
C SER A 445 -32.52 -1.76 18.03
N VAL A 446 -32.76 -0.47 18.30
CA VAL A 446 -32.63 0.16 19.62
C VAL A 446 -34.00 0.43 20.23
N GLU A 447 -34.09 0.35 21.55
CA GLU A 447 -35.30 0.68 22.30
C GLU A 447 -35.64 2.18 22.19
N LYS A 448 -36.93 2.49 21.99
CA LYS A 448 -37.42 3.87 21.90
C LYS A 448 -37.20 4.61 23.22
N GLN A 449 -36.92 5.92 23.13
CA GLN A 449 -36.63 6.84 24.21
C GLN A 449 -35.35 6.50 25.01
N SER A 450 -34.48 5.65 24.46
CA SER A 450 -33.19 5.33 25.07
C SER A 450 -32.13 6.38 24.75
N ASN A 451 -31.09 6.45 25.59
CA ASN A 451 -29.90 7.27 25.32
C ASN A 451 -29.19 6.85 24.03
N GLU A 452 -29.27 5.56 23.67
CA GLU A 452 -28.67 5.03 22.45
C GLU A 452 -29.40 5.54 21.20
N GLU A 453 -30.74 5.60 21.23
CA GLU A 453 -31.56 6.18 20.14
C GLU A 453 -31.17 7.64 19.89
N ALA A 454 -31.08 8.44 20.95
CA ALA A 454 -30.71 9.86 20.87
C ALA A 454 -29.31 10.04 20.25
N ARG A 455 -28.33 9.24 20.69
CA ARG A 455 -26.95 9.30 20.18
C ARG A 455 -26.85 8.92 18.70
N ILE A 456 -27.49 7.82 18.29
CA ILE A 456 -27.47 7.36 16.89
C ILE A 456 -28.20 8.36 15.99
N SER A 457 -29.34 8.89 16.43
CA SER A 457 -30.11 9.90 15.70
C SER A 457 -29.30 11.18 15.46
N ALA A 458 -28.60 11.68 16.50
CA ALA A 458 -27.71 12.83 16.38
C ALA A 458 -26.58 12.57 15.38
N ARG A 459 -26.01 11.36 15.41
CA ARG A 459 -24.94 10.94 14.49
C ARG A 459 -25.41 10.87 13.03
N ILE A 460 -26.61 10.36 12.78
CA ILE A 460 -27.24 10.36 11.43
C ILE A 460 -27.43 11.80 10.95
N MET A 461 -27.98 12.67 11.79
CA MET A 461 -28.24 14.07 11.44
C MET A 461 -26.95 14.82 11.10
N ALA A 462 -25.92 14.67 11.93
CA ALA A 462 -24.60 15.25 11.67
C ALA A 462 -24.00 14.75 10.36
N SER A 463 -24.12 13.45 10.08
CA SER A 463 -23.62 12.82 8.85
C SER A 463 -24.36 13.32 7.60
N LYS A 464 -25.69 13.42 7.65
CA LYS A 464 -26.51 13.98 6.57
C LYS A 464 -26.20 15.45 6.30
N ASN A 465 -25.99 16.25 7.35
CA ASN A 465 -25.61 17.65 7.22
C ASN A 465 -24.21 17.82 6.60
N LYS A 466 -23.25 16.98 6.98
CA LYS A 466 -21.91 16.96 6.36
C LYS A 466 -22.00 16.58 4.88
N LEU A 467 -22.83 15.58 4.54
CA LEU A 467 -23.05 15.17 3.15
C LEU A 467 -23.62 16.30 2.30
N ARG A 468 -24.64 17.02 2.80
CA ARG A 468 -25.27 18.17 2.10
C ARG A 468 -24.39 19.40 1.93
N ARG A 469 -23.27 19.47 2.66
CA ARG A 469 -22.27 20.56 2.49
C ARG A 469 -21.16 20.18 1.51
N ASN A 470 -21.03 18.89 1.23
CA ASN A 470 -19.98 18.31 0.39
C ASN A 470 -20.46 17.96 -1.03
N TYR A 471 -21.75 18.07 -1.29
CA TYR A 471 -22.45 17.98 -2.57
C TYR A 471 -23.45 19.12 -2.64
#